data_AF-A0A2S5W2X2-F1
#
_entry.id   AF-A0A2S5W2X2-F1
#
_cell.length_a   1.000
_cell.length_b   1.000
_cell.length_c   1.000
_cell.angle_alpha   90.00
_cell.angle_beta   90.00
_cell.angle_gamma   90.00
#
_symmetry.space_group_name_H-M   'P 1'
#
loop_
_entity.id
_entity.type
_entity.pdbx_description
1 polymer ?
#
loop_
_entity_poly.entity_id
_entity_poly.type
_entity_poly.pdbx_seq_one_letter_code
_entity_poly.pdbx_strand_id
1 'polypeptide(L)'
;MLQHPVSPRPFAVIRLIRFPAQKGTVDSWYRIVTWSEKSADRELIGWCLTPESAAEAAWDYFRAYSSWQHAQAATRMHERPGGPPPKPPAYELLLAYRAAVRAQVPDARPTPSSAGGGATAPAGASAAAPTSAAPGASARPRPSLRNQARPELQRAGGAR
;
A
#
# COMPACT_ATOMS: atom_id res chain seq x y z
N MET A 1 11.59 -24.39 18.61
CA MET A 1 10.43 -24.11 17.74
C MET A 1 10.21 -25.35 16.89
N LEU A 2 9.13 -26.11 17.11
CA LEU A 2 8.86 -27.31 16.32
C LEU A 2 8.45 -26.89 14.91
N GLN A 3 9.34 -27.06 13.94
CA GLN A 3 9.04 -26.87 12.53
C GLN A 3 8.80 -28.24 11.93
N HIS A 4 7.61 -28.45 11.36
CA HIS A 4 7.37 -29.65 10.55
C HIS A 4 8.39 -29.66 9.41
N PRO A 5 9.05 -30.77 9.08
CA PRO A 5 10.16 -30.81 8.11
C PRO A 5 9.79 -30.32 6.71
N VAL A 6 8.49 -30.23 6.43
CA VAL A 6 7.92 -29.84 5.14
C VAL A 6 7.21 -28.48 5.18
N SER A 7 7.19 -27.77 6.32
CA SER A 7 6.52 -26.47 6.35
C SER A 7 7.36 -25.43 5.60
N PRO A 8 6.74 -24.68 4.67
CA PRO A 8 7.45 -23.64 3.95
C PRO A 8 8.03 -22.65 4.94
N ARG A 9 9.16 -22.03 4.56
CA ARG A 9 9.72 -20.96 5.37
C ARG A 9 8.65 -19.88 5.59
N PRO A 10 8.49 -19.39 6.82
CA PRO A 10 7.54 -18.31 7.08
C PRO A 10 7.88 -17.10 6.20
N PHE A 11 6.85 -16.46 5.65
CA PHE A 11 6.99 -15.33 4.71
C PHE A 11 6.52 -14.00 5.30
N ALA A 12 5.67 -14.05 6.34
CA ALA A 12 5.17 -12.87 7.03
C ALA A 12 4.95 -13.16 8.53
N VAL A 13 4.89 -12.09 9.32
CA VAL A 13 4.53 -12.10 10.73
C VAL A 13 3.38 -11.13 10.93
N ILE A 14 2.30 -11.60 11.57
CA ILE A 14 1.15 -10.78 11.95
C ILE A 14 1.21 -10.54 13.46
N ARG A 15 1.17 -9.27 13.88
CA ARG A 15 1.14 -8.88 15.30
C ARG A 15 -0.15 -8.16 15.62
N LEU A 16 -0.86 -8.64 16.62
CA LEU A 16 -1.99 -7.94 17.22
C LEU A 16 -1.46 -6.83 18.15
N ILE A 17 -1.95 -5.62 17.93
CA ILE A 17 -1.70 -4.43 18.75
C ILE A 17 -3.05 -3.93 19.22
N ARG A 18 -3.20 -3.73 20.53
CA ARG A 18 -4.43 -3.25 21.15
C ARG A 18 -4.16 -1.88 21.73
N PHE A 19 -4.92 -0.89 21.27
CA PHE A 19 -4.88 0.45 21.85
C PHE A 19 -6.10 0.64 22.77
N PRO A 20 -5.91 1.19 23.98
CA PRO A 20 -7.04 1.62 24.79
C PRO A 20 -7.75 2.79 24.08
N ALA A 21 -9.03 2.63 23.74
CA ALA A 21 -9.81 3.70 23.13
C ALA A 21 -10.62 4.47 24.19
N GLN A 22 -10.98 5.72 23.87
CA GLN A 22 -11.56 6.70 24.80
C GLN A 22 -12.91 6.30 25.42
N LYS A 23 -13.60 5.27 24.91
CA LYS A 23 -14.93 4.83 25.39
C LYS A 23 -14.96 3.39 25.94
N GLY A 24 -13.83 2.88 26.42
CA GLY A 24 -13.75 1.50 26.94
C GLY A 24 -13.78 0.43 25.83
N THR A 25 -13.79 0.84 24.56
CA THR A 25 -13.52 -0.04 23.42
C THR A 25 -12.01 -0.25 23.27
N VAL A 26 -11.62 -1.42 22.76
CA VAL A 26 -10.22 -1.72 22.42
C VAL A 26 -10.13 -1.81 20.92
N ASP A 27 -9.44 -0.86 20.30
CA ASP A 27 -9.16 -0.96 18.86
C ASP A 27 -8.06 -2.00 18.66
N SER A 28 -8.42 -3.08 17.97
CA SER A 28 -7.50 -4.15 17.61
C SER A 28 -6.94 -3.88 16.21
N TRP A 29 -5.63 -3.68 16.15
CA TRP A 29 -4.89 -3.46 14.92
C TRP A 29 -3.94 -4.62 14.67
N TYR A 30 -3.90 -5.10 13.44
CA TYR A 30 -3.01 -6.16 13.01
C TYR A 30 -1.91 -5.56 12.14
N ARG A 31 -0.68 -5.54 12.68
CA ARG A 31 0.51 -5.13 11.93
C ARG A 31 1.08 -6.32 11.19
N ILE A 32 1.14 -6.23 9.86
CA ILE A 32 1.72 -7.27 9.01
C ILE A 32 3.12 -6.83 8.57
N VAL A 33 4.12 -7.66 8.82
CA VAL A 33 5.50 -7.42 8.39
C VAL A 33 6.06 -8.64 7.66
N THR A 34 7.08 -8.44 6.83
CA THR A 34 7.81 -9.56 6.23
C THR A 34 8.47 -10.40 7.31
N TRP A 35 8.64 -11.70 7.04
CA TRP A 35 9.45 -12.53 7.91
C TRP A 35 10.94 -12.31 7.63
N SER A 36 11.68 -12.11 8.70
CA SER A 36 13.14 -12.20 8.75
C SER A 36 13.54 -12.64 10.17
N GLU A 37 14.67 -13.34 10.28
CA GLU A 37 15.26 -13.75 11.56
C GLU A 37 15.51 -12.53 12.45
N LYS A 38 16.15 -11.50 11.88
CA LYS A 38 16.39 -10.23 12.56
C LYS A 38 15.17 -9.34 12.41
N SER A 39 14.75 -8.74 13.52
CA SER A 39 13.61 -7.82 13.54
C SER A 39 13.84 -6.55 12.71
N ALA A 40 15.09 -6.09 12.61
CA ALA A 40 15.47 -4.89 11.87
C ALA A 40 15.30 -5.02 10.35
N ASP A 41 15.39 -6.24 9.82
CA ASP A 41 15.28 -6.52 8.38
C ASP A 41 13.82 -6.73 7.95
N ARG A 42 12.86 -6.61 8.88
CA ARG A 42 11.44 -6.81 8.59
C ARG A 42 10.84 -5.53 8.02
N GLU A 43 10.26 -5.64 6.84
CA GLU A 43 9.58 -4.55 6.16
C GLU A 43 8.09 -4.56 6.52
N LEU A 44 7.48 -3.37 6.64
CA LEU A 44 6.03 -3.25 6.82
C LEU A 44 5.31 -3.62 5.51
N ILE A 45 4.39 -4.57 5.60
CA ILE A 45 3.46 -4.91 4.51
C ILE A 45 2.21 -4.02 4.62
N GLY A 46 1.66 -3.87 5.83
CA GLY A 46 0.49 -3.04 6.05
C GLY A 46 -0.13 -3.19 7.44
N TRP A 47 -1.33 -2.61 7.58
CA TRP A 47 -2.14 -2.65 8.78
C TRP A 47 -3.57 -3.05 8.42
N CYS A 48 -4.18 -3.89 9.25
CA CYS A 48 -5.56 -4.34 9.09
C CYS A 48 -6.32 -4.27 10.41
N LEU A 49 -7.64 -4.17 10.35
CA LEU A 49 -8.51 -4.15 11.54
C LEU A 49 -8.99 -5.55 11.93
N THR A 50 -8.92 -6.52 11.00
CA THR A 50 -9.35 -7.90 11.22
C THR A 50 -8.18 -8.87 10.97
N PRO A 51 -8.17 -10.02 11.67
CA PRO A 51 -7.15 -11.04 11.44
C PRO A 51 -7.25 -11.67 10.05
N GLU A 52 -8.45 -11.78 9.49
CA GLU A 52 -8.69 -12.34 8.15
C GLU A 52 -8.07 -11.46 7.07
N SER A 53 -8.29 -10.14 7.12
CA SER A 53 -7.67 -9.20 6.18
C SER A 53 -6.15 -9.15 6.34
N ALA A 54 -5.65 -9.35 7.56
CA ALA A 54 -4.21 -9.45 7.80
C ALA A 54 -3.60 -10.72 7.17
N ALA A 55 -4.28 -11.86 7.29
CA ALA A 55 -3.87 -13.11 6.65
C ALA A 55 -3.92 -13.01 5.12
N GLU A 56 -4.98 -12.40 4.58
CA GLU A 56 -5.12 -12.15 3.14
C GLU A 56 -4.00 -11.23 2.62
N ALA A 57 -3.71 -10.13 3.31
CA ALA A 57 -2.62 -9.22 2.94
C ALA A 57 -1.25 -9.92 2.98
N ALA A 58 -1.02 -10.78 3.96
CA ALA A 58 0.19 -11.59 4.05
C ALA A 58 0.31 -12.57 2.86
N TRP A 59 -0.79 -13.22 2.49
CA TRP A 59 -0.83 -14.14 1.35
C TRP A 59 -0.66 -13.41 0.01
N ASP A 60 -1.31 -12.26 -0.16
CA ASP A 60 -1.12 -11.41 -1.33
C ASP A 60 0.33 -10.97 -1.48
N TYR A 61 1.00 -10.60 -0.39
CA TYR A 61 2.42 -10.28 -0.40
C TYR A 61 3.26 -11.48 -0.87
N PHE A 62 2.98 -12.70 -0.39
CA PHE A 62 3.68 -13.91 -0.84
C PHE A 62 3.53 -14.12 -2.35
N ARG A 63 2.31 -13.94 -2.89
CA ARG A 63 2.05 -14.03 -4.33
C ARG A 63 2.77 -12.92 -5.11
N ALA A 64 2.72 -11.69 -4.60
CA ALA A 64 3.40 -10.55 -5.19
C ALA A 64 4.92 -10.76 -5.27
N TYR A 65 5.52 -11.24 -4.18
CA TYR A 65 6.94 -11.53 -4.11
C TYR A 65 7.35 -12.65 -5.04
N SER A 66 6.60 -13.76 -5.06
CA SER A 66 6.86 -14.87 -5.99
C SER A 66 6.76 -14.42 -7.45
N SER A 67 5.72 -13.66 -7.79
CA SER A 67 5.54 -13.09 -9.14
C SER A 67 6.71 -12.18 -9.54
N TRP A 68 7.16 -11.31 -8.64
CA TRP A 68 8.32 -10.46 -8.87
C TRP A 68 9.60 -11.27 -9.08
N GLN A 69 9.84 -12.32 -8.28
CA GLN A 69 11.00 -13.19 -8.46
C GLN A 69 10.99 -13.88 -9.84
N HIS A 70 9.83 -14.35 -10.30
CA HIS A 70 9.69 -14.92 -11.64
C HIS A 70 9.93 -13.88 -12.74
N ALA A 71 9.41 -12.65 -12.58
CA ALA A 71 9.69 -11.57 -13.52
C ALA A 71 11.19 -11.24 -13.58
N GLN A 72 11.88 -11.22 -12.44
CA GLN A 72 13.33 -11.04 -12.40
C GLN A 72 14.09 -12.21 -13.01
N ALA A 73 13.61 -13.44 -12.84
CA ALA A 73 14.23 -14.60 -13.45
C ALA A 73 14.10 -14.56 -14.98
N ALA A 74 12.94 -14.14 -15.50
CA ALA A 74 12.70 -14.00 -16.93
C ALA A 74 13.58 -12.93 -17.57
N THR A 75 13.88 -11.83 -16.86
CA THR A 75 14.71 -10.74 -17.41
C THR A 75 16.21 -11.05 -17.41
N ARG A 76 16.69 -12.04 -16.66
CA ARG A 76 18.11 -12.43 -16.65
C ARG A 76 18.65 -12.91 -17.99
N MET A 77 17.76 -13.36 -18.89
CA MET A 77 18.12 -13.77 -20.25
C MET A 77 18.40 -12.59 -21.19
N HIS A 78 18.01 -11.37 -20.78
CA HIS A 78 18.26 -10.14 -21.51
C HIS A 78 19.29 -9.33 -20.73
N GLU A 79 20.52 -9.20 -21.26
CA GLU A 79 21.52 -8.32 -20.66
C GLU A 79 20.97 -6.89 -20.61
N ARG A 80 20.70 -6.41 -19.38
CA ARG A 80 20.24 -5.06 -19.12
C ARG A 80 21.41 -4.22 -18.61
N PRO A 81 21.72 -3.07 -19.24
CA PRO A 81 22.67 -2.12 -18.69
C PRO A 81 22.21 -1.70 -17.28
N GLY A 82 23.07 -1.91 -16.26
CA GLY A 82 22.78 -1.57 -14.87
C GLY A 82 22.33 -2.72 -13.96
N GLY A 83 22.22 -3.95 -14.47
CA GLY A 83 21.91 -5.14 -13.65
C GLY A 83 20.42 -5.29 -13.29
N PRO A 84 20.07 -6.28 -12.45
CA PRO A 84 18.69 -6.51 -12.04
C PRO A 84 18.18 -5.35 -11.17
N PRO A 85 16.94 -4.88 -11.37
CA PRO A 85 16.37 -3.84 -10.53
C PRO A 85 16.29 -4.31 -9.07
N PRO A 86 16.48 -3.39 -8.10
CA PRO A 86 16.34 -3.72 -6.70
C PRO A 86 14.89 -4.14 -6.37
N LYS A 87 14.74 -4.99 -5.35
CA LYS A 87 13.42 -5.38 -4.84
C LYS A 87 12.69 -4.15 -4.32
N PRO A 88 11.45 -3.88 -4.76
CA PRO A 88 10.63 -2.84 -4.17
C PRO A 88 10.36 -3.09 -2.66
N PRO A 89 10.05 -2.04 -1.90
CA PRO A 89 9.51 -2.19 -0.55
C PRO A 89 8.26 -3.09 -0.54
N ALA A 90 8.09 -3.88 0.52
CA ALA A 90 7.01 -4.87 0.62
C ALA A 90 5.60 -4.27 0.42
N TYR A 91 5.34 -3.11 0.99
CA TYR A 91 4.08 -2.38 0.82
C TYR A 91 3.82 -2.00 -0.65
N GLU A 92 4.82 -1.47 -1.35
CA GLU A 92 4.69 -1.07 -2.76
C GLU A 92 4.47 -2.28 -3.67
N LEU A 93 5.18 -3.38 -3.37
CA LEU A 93 5.03 -4.63 -4.09
C LEU A 93 3.59 -5.18 -3.99
N LEU A 94 3.01 -5.12 -2.79
CA LEU A 94 1.62 -5.51 -2.55
C LEU A 94 0.64 -4.61 -3.30
N LEU A 95 0.85 -3.30 -3.28
CA LEU A 95 0.00 -2.34 -4.01
C LEU A 95 0.03 -2.61 -5.52
N ALA A 96 1.22 -2.76 -6.09
CA ALA A 96 1.41 -3.04 -7.52
C ALA A 96 0.73 -4.35 -7.92
N TYR A 97 0.90 -5.41 -7.11
CA TYR A 97 0.25 -6.69 -7.34
C TYR A 97 -1.27 -6.59 -7.32
N ARG A 98 -1.85 -5.93 -6.31
CA ARG A 98 -3.31 -5.75 -6.23
C ARG A 98 -3.85 -4.91 -7.39
N ALA A 99 -3.10 -3.90 -7.84
CA ALA A 99 -3.46 -3.13 -9.03
C ALA A 99 -3.45 -4.01 -10.29
N ALA A 100 -2.42 -4.86 -10.46
CA ALA A 100 -2.32 -5.79 -11.59
C ALA A 100 -3.44 -6.84 -11.58
N VAL A 101 -3.77 -7.42 -10.42
CA VAL A 101 -4.88 -8.37 -10.30
C VAL A 101 -6.22 -7.72 -10.65
N ARG A 102 -6.47 -6.50 -10.17
CA ARG A 102 -7.68 -5.75 -10.54
C ARG A 102 -7.75 -5.45 -12.03
N ALA A 103 -6.63 -5.15 -12.67
CA ALA A 103 -6.58 -4.91 -14.11
C ALA A 103 -6.81 -6.20 -14.95
N GLN A 104 -6.52 -7.38 -14.39
CA GLN A 104 -6.74 -8.67 -15.04
C GLN A 104 -8.18 -9.16 -14.97
N VAL A 105 -8.99 -8.66 -14.03
CA VAL A 105 -10.44 -8.90 -14.00
C VAL A 105 -11.07 -7.91 -14.96
N PRO A 106 -11.41 -8.30 -16.20
CA PRO A 106 -12.13 -7.41 -17.10
C PRO A 106 -13.49 -7.19 -16.47
N ASP A 107 -13.84 -5.92 -16.24
CA ASP A 107 -15.16 -5.57 -15.77
C ASP A 107 -16.18 -6.21 -16.72
N ALA A 108 -17.01 -7.10 -16.19
CA ALA A 108 -18.21 -7.56 -16.85
C ALA A 108 -19.09 -6.32 -17.03
N ARG A 109 -18.93 -5.66 -18.18
CA ARG A 109 -19.72 -4.51 -18.59
C ARG A 109 -21.18 -4.85 -18.29
N PRO A 110 -21.91 -4.07 -17.46
CA PRO A 110 -23.35 -4.23 -17.42
C PRO A 110 -23.83 -3.93 -18.83
N THR A 111 -24.29 -4.97 -19.54
CA THR A 111 -25.07 -4.79 -20.76
C THR A 111 -26.24 -3.89 -20.36
N PRO A 112 -26.44 -2.73 -21.00
CA PRO A 112 -27.69 -2.02 -20.82
C PRO A 112 -28.78 -2.98 -21.30
N SER A 113 -29.51 -3.53 -20.35
CA SER A 113 -30.69 -4.35 -20.62
C SER A 113 -31.63 -3.48 -21.43
N SER A 114 -31.80 -3.84 -22.71
CA SER A 114 -32.87 -3.31 -23.56
C SER A 114 -34.22 -3.64 -22.91
N ALA A 115 -34.68 -2.77 -22.03
CA ALA A 115 -36.10 -2.62 -21.76
C ALA A 115 -36.68 -1.79 -22.91
N GLY A 116 -37.48 -2.44 -23.76
CA GLY A 116 -38.04 -1.85 -24.96
C GLY A 116 -39.11 -0.79 -24.72
N GLY A 117 -39.30 0.03 -25.76
CA GLY A 117 -40.63 0.45 -26.21
C GLY A 117 -41.10 1.85 -25.84
N GLY A 118 -41.12 2.75 -26.84
CA GLY A 118 -42.16 3.80 -26.96
C GLY A 118 -41.69 5.25 -27.09
N ALA A 119 -41.61 5.73 -28.34
CA ALA A 119 -42.04 7.03 -28.90
C ALA A 119 -42.18 8.27 -27.96
N THR A 120 -41.82 9.52 -28.28
CA THR A 120 -41.59 10.26 -29.54
C THR A 120 -41.02 11.64 -29.12
N ALA A 121 -40.16 12.25 -29.95
CA ALA A 121 -39.75 13.65 -29.82
C ALA A 121 -40.92 14.62 -30.11
N PRO A 122 -40.81 15.93 -29.80
CA PRO A 122 -40.12 16.81 -30.74
C PRO A 122 -39.24 17.90 -30.10
N ALA A 123 -38.42 18.47 -31.00
CA ALA A 123 -37.44 19.52 -30.79
C ALA A 123 -38.04 20.91 -30.50
N GLY A 124 -37.26 21.75 -29.83
CA GLY A 124 -37.52 23.18 -29.68
C GLY A 124 -36.36 23.89 -28.98
N ALA A 125 -35.53 24.55 -29.79
CA ALA A 125 -34.34 25.31 -29.40
C ALA A 125 -34.63 26.46 -28.42
N SER A 126 -33.66 26.82 -27.57
CA SER A 126 -33.14 28.21 -27.52
C SER A 126 -31.96 28.40 -26.55
N ALA A 127 -30.96 29.12 -27.07
CA ALA A 127 -30.18 30.18 -26.42
C ALA A 127 -28.99 29.88 -25.47
N ALA A 128 -27.87 30.49 -25.90
CA ALA A 128 -26.87 31.23 -25.11
C ALA A 128 -25.60 30.50 -24.60
N ALA A 129 -24.50 30.70 -25.34
CA ALA A 129 -23.18 31.02 -24.74
C ALA A 129 -23.25 32.47 -24.16
N PRO A 130 -22.44 32.91 -23.15
CA PRO A 130 -20.98 33.05 -23.30
C PRO A 130 -20.10 32.89 -22.01
N THR A 131 -18.81 32.66 -22.26
CA THR A 131 -17.56 33.24 -21.68
C THR A 131 -17.39 33.59 -20.17
N SER A 132 -16.25 33.12 -19.63
CA SER A 132 -15.33 33.72 -18.64
C SER A 132 -15.78 34.09 -17.22
N ALA A 133 -15.13 33.51 -16.20
CA ALA A 133 -14.54 34.24 -15.06
C ALA A 133 -13.68 33.34 -14.16
N ALA A 134 -12.36 33.55 -14.18
CA ALA A 134 -11.53 33.54 -12.97
C ALA A 134 -11.35 35.03 -12.58
N PRO A 135 -11.19 35.45 -11.31
CA PRO A 135 -10.04 35.05 -10.48
C PRO A 135 -10.26 35.04 -8.93
N GLY A 136 -9.28 34.49 -8.21
CA GLY A 136 -8.73 35.14 -7.00
C GLY A 136 -9.24 34.70 -5.61
N ALA A 137 -8.37 33.99 -4.89
CA ALA A 137 -7.95 34.20 -3.48
C ALA A 137 -7.58 32.84 -2.86
N SER A 138 -6.30 32.46 -2.84
CA SER A 138 -5.32 32.85 -1.81
C SER A 138 -5.58 32.18 -0.45
N ALA A 139 -4.90 31.05 -0.21
CA ALA A 139 -4.19 30.81 1.06
C ALA A 139 -3.17 29.68 0.86
N ARG A 140 -1.93 30.02 1.16
CA ARG A 140 -0.70 29.24 0.98
C ARG A 140 -0.33 28.58 2.35
N PRO A 141 0.85 27.93 2.52
CA PRO A 141 1.00 26.57 3.05
C PRO A 141 1.45 26.47 4.53
N ARG A 142 1.52 25.22 5.02
CA ARG A 142 2.23 24.65 6.19
C ARG A 142 3.01 25.62 7.12
N PRO A 143 2.92 25.43 8.46
CA PRO A 143 4.03 25.72 9.34
C PRO A 143 4.95 24.50 9.51
N SER A 144 6.18 24.65 9.01
CA SER A 144 7.36 23.98 9.53
C SER A 144 7.80 24.66 10.83
N LEU A 145 8.06 23.90 11.89
CA LEU A 145 8.87 24.38 13.02
C LEU A 145 10.13 23.52 13.12
N ARG A 146 11.22 24.12 12.66
CA ARG A 146 12.60 23.76 12.95
C ARG A 146 13.01 24.56 14.20
N ASN A 147 13.92 23.98 14.97
CA ASN A 147 14.75 24.56 16.04
C ASN A 147 14.21 24.42 17.47
N GLN A 148 14.88 23.57 18.25
CA GLN A 148 15.74 23.88 19.41
C GLN A 148 16.17 22.52 20.01
N ALA A 149 17.30 22.26 20.64
CA ALA A 149 18.59 22.91 20.85
C ALA A 149 19.53 21.77 21.30
N ARG A 150 20.82 21.85 20.93
CA ARG A 150 21.90 21.04 21.49
C ARG A 150 22.12 21.45 22.95
N PRO A 151 22.44 20.51 23.84
CA PRO A 151 23.46 20.78 24.84
C PRO A 151 24.68 19.89 24.61
N GLU A 152 25.80 20.57 24.37
CA GLU A 152 27.14 20.08 24.64
C GLU A 152 27.28 19.91 26.16
N LEU A 153 27.80 18.78 26.63
CA LEU A 153 28.45 18.72 27.94
C LEU A 153 29.77 17.97 27.78
N GLN A 154 30.86 18.69 28.08
CA GLN A 154 32.24 18.21 28.07
C GLN A 154 32.57 17.40 29.32
N ARG A 155 33.44 16.40 29.11
CA ARG A 155 34.46 15.75 29.96
C ARG A 155 34.50 16.01 31.48
N ALA A 156 34.57 14.90 32.23
CA ALA A 156 35.64 14.54 33.19
C ALA A 156 35.53 13.01 33.37
N GLY A 157 36.53 12.16 33.12
CA GLY A 157 37.81 12.06 33.83
C GLY A 157 37.77 10.78 34.68
N GLY A 158 38.69 9.83 34.46
CA GLY A 158 38.82 8.67 35.35
C GLY A 158 39.36 7.40 34.70
N ALA A 159 40.65 7.41 34.38
CA ALA A 159 41.44 6.18 34.29
C ALA A 159 41.69 5.65 35.72
N ARG A 160 41.48 4.36 35.93
CA ARG A 160 42.39 3.43 36.63
C ARG A 160 41.85 2.01 36.54
#